data_AF-A0A1Q8DNM3-F1
#
_entry.id   AF-A0A1Q8DNM3-F1
#
_cell.length_a   1.000
_cell.length_b   1.000
_cell.length_c   1.000
_cell.angle_alpha   90.00
_cell.angle_beta   90.00
_cell.angle_gamma   90.00
#
_symmetry.space_group_name_H-M   'P 1'
#
loop_
_entity.id
_entity.type
_entity.pdbx_description
1 polymer ?
#
loop_
_entity_poly.entity_id
_entity_poly.type
_entity_poly.pdbx_seq_one_letter_code
_entity_poly.pdbx_strand_id
1 'polypeptide(L)'
;MSHEVSFTGQITPDQVPMIAENGFKTIINNRPDGEEPNQPTSAEIEAAAKEAGLAYKEISFAGNELNQTHVEAFADFFNQAEQPMLIFCRTGNRSNGIYEAAKQMDLLDD
;
A
#
# COMPACT_ATOMS: atom_id res chain seq x y z
N MET A 1 -14.16 -14.05 -5.19
CA MET A 1 -14.56 -12.76 -4.61
C MET A 1 -13.66 -11.68 -5.18
N SER A 2 -14.17 -10.74 -6.00
CA SER A 2 -13.30 -9.68 -6.54
C SER A 2 -12.71 -8.82 -5.42
N HIS A 3 -11.39 -8.70 -5.36
CA HIS A 3 -10.72 -7.81 -4.42
C HIS A 3 -11.08 -6.34 -4.66
N GLU A 4 -11.44 -5.60 -3.60
CA GLU A 4 -11.68 -4.16 -3.66
C GLU A 4 -10.39 -3.38 -3.37
N VAL A 5 -9.64 -3.07 -4.45
CA VAL A 5 -8.34 -2.39 -4.38
C VAL A 5 -8.38 -1.06 -5.10
N SER A 6 -7.87 -0.01 -4.46
CA SER A 6 -7.67 1.31 -5.05
C SER A 6 -6.19 1.71 -5.04
N PHE A 7 -5.76 2.44 -6.07
CA PHE A 7 -4.39 2.94 -6.21
C PHE A 7 -4.36 4.46 -6.20
N THR A 8 -3.34 5.04 -5.56
CA THR A 8 -3.14 6.50 -5.58
C THR A 8 -1.66 6.89 -5.52
N GLY A 9 -1.40 8.17 -5.76
CA GLY A 9 -0.10 8.80 -5.52
C GLY A 9 0.17 9.01 -4.02
N GLN A 10 1.18 9.81 -3.70
CA GLN A 10 1.54 10.08 -2.31
C GLN A 10 0.34 10.59 -1.50
N ILE A 11 0.10 9.98 -0.34
CA ILE A 11 -0.85 10.47 0.67
C ILE A 11 -0.13 11.19 1.81
N THR A 12 -0.85 11.99 2.58
CA THR A 12 -0.33 12.61 3.80
C THR A 12 -1.03 12.03 5.04
N PRO A 13 -0.41 12.13 6.24
CA PRO A 13 -1.04 11.72 7.50
C PRO A 13 -2.43 12.35 7.70
N ASP A 14 -2.59 13.63 7.35
CA ASP A 14 -3.86 14.36 7.48
C ASP A 14 -4.99 13.83 6.58
N GLN A 15 -4.66 13.10 5.51
CA GLN A 15 -5.64 12.48 4.63
C GLN A 15 -6.14 11.12 5.14
N VAL A 16 -5.43 10.51 6.09
CA VAL A 16 -5.72 9.16 6.58
C VAL A 16 -7.09 9.05 7.26
N PRO A 17 -7.56 10.01 8.07
CA PRO A 17 -8.93 9.97 8.61
C PRO A 17 -10.00 9.91 7.52
N MET A 18 -9.85 10.73 6.47
CA MET A 18 -10.77 10.72 5.33
C MET A 18 -10.71 9.39 4.57
N ILE A 19 -9.55 8.74 4.48
CA ILE A 19 -9.41 7.40 3.88
C ILE A 19 -10.24 6.38 4.70
N ALA A 20 -10.16 6.41 6.03
CA ALA A 20 -10.97 5.54 6.88
C ALA A 20 -12.48 5.83 6.74
N GLU A 21 -12.88 7.10 6.68
CA GLU A 21 -14.29 7.52 6.47
C GLU A 21 -14.86 7.03 5.14
N ASN A 22 -14.02 6.92 4.11
CA ASN A 22 -14.41 6.34 2.81
C ASN A 22 -14.52 4.81 2.83
N GLY A 23 -14.33 4.16 3.98
CA GLY A 23 -14.59 2.74 4.19
C GLY A 23 -13.40 1.82 3.96
N PHE A 24 -12.24 2.34 3.57
CA PHE A 24 -11.01 1.55 3.49
C PHE A 24 -10.66 0.94 4.86
N LYS A 25 -10.01 -0.22 4.83
CA LYS A 25 -9.58 -0.96 6.03
C LYS A 25 -8.08 -1.10 6.13
N THR A 26 -7.40 -1.10 4.99
CA THR A 26 -5.95 -1.32 4.91
C THR A 26 -5.27 -0.31 4.00
N ILE A 27 -4.10 0.16 4.41
CA ILE A 27 -3.18 0.97 3.61
C ILE A 27 -1.89 0.18 3.35
N ILE A 28 -1.44 0.13 2.10
CA ILE A 28 -0.12 -0.43 1.73
C ILE A 28 0.74 0.67 1.10
N ASN A 29 1.94 0.87 1.63
CA ASN A 29 2.92 1.83 1.14
C ASN A 29 4.03 1.11 0.34
N ASN A 30 4.16 1.43 -0.95
CA ASN A 30 5.25 0.92 -1.81
C ASN A 30 6.31 1.98 -2.14
N ARG A 31 6.37 3.06 -1.37
CA ARG A 31 7.35 4.13 -1.54
C ARG A 31 8.33 4.13 -0.35
N PRO A 32 9.64 3.99 -0.61
CA PRO A 32 10.66 4.10 0.43
C PRO A 32 10.75 5.53 0.92
N ASP A 33 11.11 5.69 2.20
CA ASP A 33 11.31 7.00 2.80
C ASP A 33 12.50 7.75 2.17
N GLY A 34 12.39 9.08 2.13
CA GLY A 34 13.47 9.96 1.69
C GLY A 34 13.66 10.08 0.18
N GLU A 35 12.69 9.72 -0.66
CA GLU A 35 12.78 9.99 -2.10
C GLU A 35 12.65 11.48 -2.43
N GLU A 36 11.94 12.26 -1.61
CA GLU A 36 11.76 13.71 -1.79
C GLU A 36 11.89 14.47 -0.44
N PRO A 37 12.41 15.72 -0.44
CA PRO A 37 12.69 16.46 0.80
C PRO A 37 11.49 16.70 1.73
N ASN A 38 10.27 16.71 1.18
CA ASN A 38 9.03 16.94 1.94
C ASN A 38 8.11 15.72 1.90
N GLN A 39 8.67 14.54 1.64
CA GLN A 39 7.92 13.29 1.68
C GLN A 39 7.55 12.98 3.14
N PRO A 40 6.26 12.75 3.45
CA PRO A 40 5.87 12.18 4.73
C PRO A 40 6.49 10.79 4.88
N THR A 41 7.04 10.52 6.05
CA THR A 41 7.64 9.23 6.35
C THR A 41 6.55 8.15 6.46
N SER A 42 6.94 6.92 6.16
CA SER A 42 6.12 5.73 6.37
C SER A 42 5.60 5.66 7.81
N ALA A 43 6.46 5.97 8.79
CA ALA A 43 6.13 5.99 10.21
C ALA A 43 5.04 7.04 10.58
N GLU A 44 5.07 8.23 9.99
CA GLU A 44 4.05 9.26 10.21
C GLU A 44 2.69 8.82 9.67
N ILE A 45 2.67 8.17 8.50
CA ILE A 45 1.43 7.65 7.89
C ILE A 45 0.93 6.43 8.67
N GLU A 46 1.82 5.56 9.12
CA GLU A 46 1.48 4.40 9.95
C GLU A 46 0.83 4.82 11.28
N ALA A 47 1.37 5.86 11.93
CA ALA A 47 0.80 6.41 13.15
C ALA A 47 -0.63 6.90 12.92
N ALA A 48 -0.85 7.70 11.87
CA ALA A 48 -2.20 8.18 11.51
C ALA A 48 -3.15 7.04 11.13
N ALA A 49 -2.65 5.99 10.47
CA ALA A 49 -3.44 4.81 10.12
C ALA A 49 -3.90 4.06 11.38
N LYS A 50 -2.99 3.84 12.34
CA LYS A 50 -3.32 3.21 13.63
C LYS A 50 -4.35 4.03 14.41
N GLU A 51 -4.20 5.36 14.44
CA GLU A 51 -5.18 6.25 15.10
C GLU A 51 -6.56 6.20 14.43
N ALA A 52 -6.60 6.05 13.10
CA ALA A 52 -7.83 5.93 12.33
C ALA A 52 -8.41 4.49 12.32
N GLY A 53 -7.77 3.52 12.98
CA GLY A 53 -8.21 2.13 13.02
C GLY A 53 -7.99 1.36 11.71
N LEU A 54 -7.04 1.81 10.88
CA LEU A 54 -6.64 1.16 9.63
C LEU A 54 -5.43 0.25 9.86
N ALA A 55 -5.42 -0.90 9.20
CA ALA A 55 -4.21 -1.68 9.05
C ALA A 55 -3.22 -0.94 8.12
N TYR A 56 -1.93 -1.04 8.43
CA TYR A 56 -0.88 -0.42 7.63
C TYR A 56 0.27 -1.39 7.39
N LYS A 57 0.79 -1.41 6.17
CA LYS A 57 2.01 -2.15 5.83
C LYS A 57 2.88 -1.39 4.84
N GLU A 58 4.15 -1.27 5.18
CA GLU A 58 5.18 -0.83 4.24
C GLU A 58 5.82 -2.02 3.54
N ILE A 59 5.82 -1.98 2.20
CA ILE A 59 6.52 -2.90 1.30
C ILE A 59 7.14 -2.05 0.20
N SER A 60 8.12 -1.24 0.60
CA SER A 60 8.77 -0.27 -0.27
C SER A 60 9.91 -0.87 -1.09
N PHE A 61 10.05 -0.39 -2.33
CA PHE A 61 11.19 -0.71 -3.19
C PHE A 61 11.47 0.47 -4.14
N ALA A 62 12.73 0.64 -4.55
CA ALA A 62 13.06 1.58 -5.60
C ALA A 62 12.46 1.11 -6.93
N GLY A 63 12.12 2.03 -7.84
CA GLY A 63 11.30 1.71 -9.02
C GLY A 63 11.81 0.58 -9.94
N ASN A 64 13.12 0.32 -9.93
CA ASN A 64 13.79 -0.73 -10.69
C ASN A 64 14.18 -1.97 -9.86
N GLU A 65 13.78 -2.03 -8.58
CA GLU A 65 14.18 -3.08 -7.63
C GLU A 65 13.03 -4.02 -7.23
N LEU A 66 11.91 -3.98 -7.96
CA LEU A 66 10.84 -4.98 -7.79
C LEU A 66 11.42 -6.39 -8.03
N ASN A 67 11.25 -7.26 -7.05
CA ASN A 67 11.77 -8.63 -7.07
C ASN A 67 10.76 -9.57 -6.44
N GLN A 68 11.01 -10.88 -6.55
CA GLN A 68 10.10 -11.91 -6.06
C GLN A 68 9.79 -11.78 -4.55
N THR A 69 10.78 -11.47 -3.72
CA THR A 69 10.58 -11.29 -2.27
C THR A 69 9.61 -10.15 -1.96
N HIS A 70 9.66 -9.04 -2.72
CA HIS A 70 8.69 -7.96 -2.58
C HIS A 70 7.27 -8.44 -2.94
N VAL A 71 7.13 -9.17 -4.05
CA VAL A 71 5.83 -9.67 -4.54
C VAL A 71 5.22 -10.68 -3.56
N GLU A 72 6.02 -11.60 -3.05
CA GLU A 72 5.60 -12.60 -2.04
C GLU A 72 5.18 -11.91 -0.74
N ALA A 73 5.99 -10.99 -0.22
CA ALA A 73 5.63 -10.24 0.99
C ALA A 73 4.35 -9.39 0.81
N PHE A 74 4.12 -8.88 -0.40
CA PHE A 74 2.89 -8.18 -0.76
C PHE A 74 1.70 -9.12 -0.77
N ALA A 75 1.80 -10.25 -1.47
CA ALA A 75 0.72 -11.23 -1.56
C ALA A 75 0.35 -11.80 -0.18
N ASP A 76 1.35 -12.17 0.63
CA ASP A 76 1.14 -12.71 1.98
C ASP A 76 0.32 -11.74 2.85
N PHE A 77 0.69 -10.46 2.85
CA PHE A 77 -0.05 -9.45 3.61
C PHE A 77 -1.42 -9.18 2.99
N PHE A 78 -1.49 -9.05 1.67
CA PHE A 78 -2.71 -8.74 0.93
C PHE A 78 -3.81 -9.79 1.16
N ASN A 79 -3.48 -11.07 1.14
CA ASN A 79 -4.44 -12.17 1.34
C ASN A 79 -4.98 -12.24 2.77
N GLN A 80 -4.25 -11.71 3.74
CA GLN A 80 -4.64 -11.68 5.16
C GLN A 80 -5.31 -10.36 5.57
N ALA A 81 -5.17 -9.32 4.75
CA ALA A 81 -5.62 -7.97 5.08
C ALA A 81 -7.11 -7.77 4.87
N GLU A 82 -7.70 -6.89 5.68
CA GLU A 82 -9.09 -6.48 5.49
C GLU A 82 -9.23 -5.59 4.25
N GLN A 83 -10.31 -5.81 3.49
CA GLN A 83 -10.70 -5.03 2.33
C GLN A 83 -11.82 -4.04 2.69
N PRO A 84 -11.99 -2.91 1.97
CA PRO A 84 -11.20 -2.45 0.82
C PRO A 84 -9.79 -1.94 1.18
N MET A 85 -8.85 -2.08 0.24
CA MET A 85 -7.46 -1.66 0.42
C MET A 85 -7.11 -0.44 -0.43
N LEU A 86 -6.34 0.49 0.15
CA LEU A 86 -5.71 1.59 -0.57
C LEU A 86 -4.19 1.36 -0.66
N ILE A 87 -3.67 1.30 -1.88
CA ILE A 87 -2.25 1.04 -2.13
C ILE A 87 -1.64 2.27 -2.78
N PHE A 88 -0.55 2.80 -2.22
CA PHE A 88 0.06 4.02 -2.72
C PHE A 88 1.58 3.94 -2.87
N CYS A 89 2.09 4.81 -3.73
CA CYS A 89 3.52 5.11 -3.81
C CYS A 89 3.70 6.60 -4.15
N ARG A 90 4.65 6.96 -5.01
CA ARG A 90 4.78 8.37 -5.47
C ARG A 90 3.66 8.77 -6.44
N THR A 91 3.39 7.95 -7.45
CA THR A 91 2.44 8.23 -8.54
C THR A 91 1.40 7.12 -8.77
N GLY A 92 1.37 6.09 -7.92
CA GLY A 92 0.53 4.89 -8.08
C GLY A 92 1.12 3.78 -8.97
N ASN A 93 2.05 4.10 -9.87
CA ASN A 93 2.57 3.13 -10.86
C ASN A 93 3.28 1.92 -10.23
N ARG A 94 4.08 2.11 -9.18
CA ARG A 94 4.79 1.00 -8.51
C ARG A 94 3.81 0.07 -7.80
N SER A 95 2.82 0.66 -7.15
CA SER A 95 1.75 -0.05 -6.45
C SER A 95 0.90 -0.89 -7.40
N ASN A 96 0.55 -0.34 -8.56
CA ASN A 96 -0.11 -1.14 -9.60
C ASN A 96 0.81 -2.25 -10.12
N GLY A 97 2.11 -1.97 -10.31
CA GLY A 97 3.08 -2.93 -10.80
C GLY A 97 3.27 -4.15 -9.89
N ILE A 98 3.42 -3.96 -8.58
CA ILE A 98 3.55 -5.07 -7.63
C ILE A 98 2.26 -5.89 -7.50
N TYR A 99 1.10 -5.21 -7.55
CA TYR A 99 -0.20 -5.89 -7.55
C TYR A 99 -0.40 -6.76 -8.79
N GLU A 100 -0.12 -6.24 -9.98
CA GLU A 100 -0.22 -6.99 -11.22
C GLU A 100 0.81 -8.13 -11.30
N ALA A 101 2.02 -7.93 -10.76
CA ALA A 101 3.00 -9.01 -10.63
C ALA A 101 2.49 -10.14 -9.72
N ALA A 102 1.91 -9.82 -8.56
CA ALA A 102 1.35 -10.81 -7.64
C ALA A 102 0.19 -11.59 -8.29
N LYS A 103 -0.70 -10.90 -9.02
CA LYS A 103 -1.77 -11.54 -9.80
C LYS A 103 -1.24 -12.45 -10.90
N GLN A 104 -0.26 -12.00 -11.67
CA GLN A 104 0.33 -12.81 -12.75
C GLN A 104 1.04 -14.06 -12.22
N MET A 105 1.53 -14.01 -10.99
CA MET A 105 2.14 -15.13 -10.29
C MET A 105 1.13 -16.04 -9.58
N ASP A 106 -0.18 -15.74 -9.66
CA ASP A 106 -1.25 -16.50 -9.02
C ASP A 106 -1.09 -16.58 -7.49
N LEU A 107 -0.61 -15.47 -6.89
CA LEU A 107 -0.35 -15.39 -5.45
C LEU A 107 -1.48 -14.71 -4.66
N LEU A 108 -2.48 -14.14 -5.33
CA LEU A 108 -3.60 -13.45 -4.68
C LEU A 108 -4.82 -14.37 -4.59
N ASP A 109 -5.42 -14.49 -3.41
CA ASP A 109 -6.51 -15.44 -3.15
C ASP A 109 -7.85 -14.98 -3.76
N ASP A 110 -8.30 -15.62 -4.85
CA ASP A 110 -9.53 -15.24 -5.59
C ASP A 110 -10.84 -15.22 -4.77
#